data_AF-A0AAD7RXX7-F1
#
_entry.id   AF-A0AAD7RXX7-F1
#
_cell.length_a   1.000
_cell.length_b   1.000
_cell.length_c   1.000
_cell.angle_alpha   90.00
_cell.angle_beta   90.00
_cell.angle_gamma   90.00
#
_symmetry.space_group_name_H-M   'P 1'
#
loop_
_entity.id
_entity.type
_entity.pdbx_description
1 polymer ?
#
loop_
_entity_poly.entity_id
_entity_poly.type
_entity_poly.pdbx_seq_one_letter_code
_entity_poly.pdbx_strand_id
1 'polypeptide(L)'
;MFRPHSSLVSRGFDSVQDCTVMQVTDGDPGRNHVLEVRVDLRGSCNLRSKARRWEEKDLSKLRERKDQLMTELRVLMKLKRKEAEIKQVQAQMQGTHTRLKYSSCEMESLRKKNIPACHMIEDMVFSDFCAEIGVGNIREYEQEHLKKQQEVDEKRLQFETQKTRLVAQLEYEQAQLEQQVKKMRMWEETIRNEVKKAADLKKEEEKLLKAVDKTVTKIQELNNQQLGKKSEVDDSKAEVDKKVKKLQEKSRELVKVQKLVISLETGLEQKRLERHNLLLGCKIQDLPITLLFGSLDQISEVQLDSETQSTGTTLHIYEREGQMLIDYSDLKTESRELPGEAEVEAKLEELRETVASLEGALQRSTAPNLKALEKMRAFKDNFQGVVDAFEASTKVARKCHQEFEQVKAKRFHLFSKCFEHVAVIIDQIYKELCRNNSAQAILGAENPDEPYLAGISYNCVAPGKRFMAMDNLSGGEKSIAALALVFAIQSFRPAPFLVMDEVDAALDNTNIGKVTSYVREKSREHFQIIVISLKEEFYSRADALLGVYSEFDECMFSRLLTLDLSPYPMKEGSEKQSEKKE
;
A
#
# COMPACT_ATOMS: atom_id res chain seq x y z
N MET A 1 -19.60 0.06 -57.87
CA MET A 1 -18.30 0.63 -58.28
C MET A 1 -17.43 -0.48 -58.85
N PHE A 2 -16.58 -0.14 -59.80
CA PHE A 2 -16.20 -0.90 -61.00
C PHE A 2 -15.61 -2.32 -60.90
N ARG A 3 -15.85 -3.03 -62.02
CA ARG A 3 -15.31 -4.31 -62.51
C ARG A 3 -13.77 -4.31 -62.76
N PRO A 4 -13.17 -5.49 -63.05
CA PRO A 4 -11.72 -5.75 -63.11
C PRO A 4 -11.13 -5.55 -64.53
N HIS A 5 -9.79 -5.55 -64.65
CA HIS A 5 -9.10 -5.62 -65.94
C HIS A 5 -8.03 -6.71 -66.01
N SER A 6 -8.11 -7.43 -67.12
CA SER A 6 -7.21 -8.45 -67.66
C SER A 6 -6.17 -7.85 -68.62
N SER A 7 -4.97 -8.47 -68.66
CA SER A 7 -4.11 -8.80 -69.82
C SER A 7 -3.84 -7.79 -70.96
N LEU A 8 -2.55 -7.56 -71.29
CA LEU A 8 -1.94 -7.56 -72.64
C LEU A 8 -0.40 -7.35 -72.48
N VAL A 9 0.47 -8.32 -72.82
CA VAL A 9 1.11 -8.62 -74.14
C VAL A 9 2.46 -7.90 -74.38
N SER A 10 3.51 -8.74 -74.34
CA SER A 10 4.72 -8.86 -75.17
C SER A 10 5.22 -7.74 -76.09
N ARG A 11 6.56 -7.55 -76.03
CA ARG A 11 7.58 -7.33 -77.10
C ARG A 11 8.95 -7.63 -76.43
N GLY A 12 9.92 -8.41 -76.93
CA GLY A 12 10.26 -8.88 -78.27
C GLY A 12 11.54 -8.17 -78.77
N PHE A 13 12.51 -8.94 -79.31
CA PHE A 13 13.83 -8.59 -79.93
C PHE A 13 15.06 -8.60 -79.00
N ASP A 14 16.24 -9.17 -79.33
CA ASP A 14 16.70 -10.12 -80.36
C ASP A 14 18.13 -10.60 -79.95
N SER A 15 18.38 -11.91 -79.86
CA SER A 15 19.30 -12.72 -80.70
C SER A 15 20.66 -12.11 -81.09
N VAL A 16 21.78 -12.77 -80.71
CA VAL A 16 22.93 -13.12 -81.59
C VAL A 16 23.63 -14.37 -81.03
N GLN A 17 23.90 -15.31 -81.94
CA GLN A 17 24.60 -16.59 -81.81
C GLN A 17 26.11 -16.41 -81.64
N ASP A 18 26.79 -17.34 -80.97
CA ASP A 18 27.75 -18.22 -81.66
C ASP A 18 28.31 -19.30 -80.71
N CYS A 19 28.06 -20.55 -81.10
CA CYS A 19 28.75 -21.73 -80.61
C CYS A 19 29.93 -22.00 -81.56
N THR A 20 31.12 -22.26 -81.04
CA THR A 20 32.05 -23.17 -81.73
C THR A 20 32.82 -24.00 -80.71
N VAL A 21 32.60 -25.30 -80.83
CA VAL A 21 33.31 -26.41 -80.20
C VAL A 21 34.75 -26.43 -80.68
N MET A 22 35.73 -26.71 -79.81
CA MET A 22 36.89 -27.51 -80.24
C MET A 22 37.53 -28.28 -79.09
N GLN A 23 37.81 -29.54 -79.39
CA GLN A 23 38.39 -30.57 -78.54
C GLN A 23 39.88 -30.34 -78.27
N VAL A 24 40.32 -30.91 -77.16
CA VAL A 24 41.71 -31.09 -76.72
C VAL A 24 42.40 -32.15 -77.59
N THR A 25 43.61 -31.87 -78.08
CA THR A 25 44.65 -32.87 -78.39
C THR A 25 46.05 -32.34 -78.04
N ASP A 26 46.93 -33.28 -77.73
CA ASP A 26 48.28 -33.20 -77.14
C ASP A 26 49.32 -32.28 -77.81
N GLY A 27 50.34 -31.90 -77.04
CA GLY A 27 51.61 -31.36 -77.57
C GLY A 27 52.56 -30.81 -76.50
N ASP A 28 53.74 -31.40 -76.41
CA ASP A 28 54.80 -31.33 -75.38
C ASP A 28 55.71 -30.06 -75.50
N PRO A 29 56.92 -29.93 -74.88
CA PRO A 29 57.25 -28.83 -73.95
C PRO A 29 58.40 -27.89 -74.37
N GLY A 30 58.59 -26.81 -73.60
CA GLY A 30 59.92 -26.21 -73.35
C GLY A 30 60.12 -24.73 -73.73
N ARG A 31 60.48 -23.90 -72.73
CA ARG A 31 61.76 -23.14 -72.71
C ARG A 31 61.92 -22.31 -71.43
N ASN A 32 63.12 -22.46 -70.87
CA ASN A 32 63.69 -21.73 -69.75
C ASN A 32 63.88 -20.23 -70.04
N HIS A 33 63.76 -19.41 -68.99
CA HIS A 33 64.71 -18.32 -68.72
C HIS A 33 64.95 -18.20 -67.21
N VAL A 34 66.13 -17.68 -66.90
CA VAL A 34 67.03 -18.07 -65.81
C VAL A 34 67.64 -16.78 -65.26
N LEU A 35 67.75 -16.70 -63.92
CA LEU A 35 68.66 -15.83 -63.12
C LEU A 35 68.36 -14.31 -63.20
N GLU A 36 68.70 -13.44 -62.24
CA GLU A 36 69.53 -13.53 -61.03
C GLU A 36 69.22 -12.37 -60.08
N VAL A 37 69.98 -12.35 -58.99
CA VAL A 37 69.82 -11.76 -57.66
C VAL A 37 70.52 -10.39 -57.52
N ARG A 38 70.22 -9.73 -56.38
CA ARG A 38 71.03 -8.77 -55.56
C ARG A 38 70.83 -7.27 -55.80
N VAL A 39 70.17 -6.55 -54.88
CA VAL A 39 70.63 -5.91 -53.62
C VAL A 39 71.35 -4.58 -53.87
N ASP A 40 70.84 -3.48 -53.29
CA ASP A 40 71.65 -2.62 -52.42
C ASP A 40 70.84 -1.64 -51.58
N LEU A 41 71.35 -1.43 -50.36
CA LEU A 41 70.85 -0.57 -49.28
C LEU A 41 71.65 0.74 -49.27
N ARG A 42 71.00 1.90 -49.03
CA ARG A 42 71.41 2.92 -48.03
C ARG A 42 70.61 4.23 -48.14
N GLY A 43 70.29 4.77 -46.96
CA GLY A 43 69.68 6.09 -46.73
C GLY A 43 68.24 5.94 -46.23
N SER A 44 67.80 6.43 -45.08
CA SER A 44 68.39 7.35 -44.12
C SER A 44 67.57 7.26 -42.83
N CYS A 45 68.27 7.10 -41.73
CA CYS A 45 67.81 7.10 -40.35
C CYS A 45 67.23 8.46 -39.93
N ASN A 46 65.92 8.67 -40.10
CA ASN A 46 65.11 9.58 -39.25
C ASN A 46 63.58 9.41 -39.41
N LEU A 47 63.12 8.20 -39.76
CA LEU A 47 61.71 7.78 -39.65
C LEU A 47 61.53 6.51 -38.79
N ARG A 48 62.60 6.03 -38.14
CA ARG A 48 62.65 4.67 -37.54
C ARG A 48 61.89 4.51 -36.22
N SER A 49 61.59 5.60 -35.50
CA SER A 49 60.95 5.55 -34.19
C SER A 49 59.44 5.81 -34.24
N LYS A 50 58.95 6.50 -35.29
CA LYS A 50 57.51 6.75 -35.52
C LYS A 50 56.89 5.77 -36.52
N ALA A 51 57.65 5.18 -37.45
CA ALA A 51 57.16 4.12 -38.34
C ALA A 51 56.99 2.75 -37.66
N ARG A 52 57.84 2.40 -36.67
CA ARG A 52 57.78 1.10 -35.97
C ARG A 52 56.50 0.85 -35.17
N ARG A 53 55.82 1.90 -34.68
CA ARG A 53 54.56 1.78 -33.94
C ARG A 53 53.32 1.65 -34.83
N TRP A 54 53.41 2.04 -36.10
CA TRP A 54 52.34 1.89 -37.09
C TRP A 54 52.50 0.60 -37.90
N GLU A 55 53.73 0.19 -38.20
CA GLU A 55 54.00 -1.07 -38.92
C GLU A 55 53.61 -2.31 -38.12
N GLU A 56 53.82 -2.37 -36.80
CA GLU A 56 53.41 -3.55 -35.98
C GLU A 56 51.89 -3.73 -35.86
N LYS A 57 51.13 -2.64 -35.72
CA LYS A 57 49.66 -2.68 -35.58
C LYS A 57 48.96 -3.01 -36.90
N ASP A 58 49.50 -2.53 -38.02
CA ASP A 58 48.94 -2.84 -39.33
C ASP A 58 49.40 -4.23 -39.81
N LEU A 59 50.62 -4.67 -39.48
CA LEU A 59 51.07 -6.06 -39.68
C LEU A 59 50.30 -7.06 -38.80
N SER A 60 49.95 -6.72 -37.56
CA SER A 60 49.13 -7.59 -36.71
C SER A 60 47.70 -7.71 -37.27
N LYS A 61 47.09 -6.61 -37.71
CA LYS A 61 45.78 -6.62 -38.37
C LYS A 61 45.80 -7.39 -39.69
N LEU A 62 46.84 -7.24 -40.51
CA LEU A 62 46.99 -7.97 -41.77
C LEU A 62 47.26 -9.47 -41.52
N ARG A 63 47.97 -9.81 -40.45
CA ARG A 63 48.21 -11.21 -40.05
C ARG A 63 46.95 -11.86 -39.49
N GLU A 64 46.21 -11.16 -38.63
CA GLU A 64 44.87 -11.58 -38.19
C GLU A 64 43.90 -11.72 -39.38
N ARG A 65 43.93 -10.79 -40.33
CA ARG A 65 43.09 -10.87 -41.54
C ARG A 65 43.48 -12.03 -42.44
N LYS A 66 44.78 -12.32 -42.58
CA LYS A 66 45.28 -13.51 -43.29
C LYS A 66 44.84 -14.80 -42.59
N ASP A 67 44.95 -14.86 -41.27
CA ASP A 67 44.56 -16.04 -40.50
C ASP A 67 43.05 -16.25 -40.54
N GLN A 68 42.25 -15.17 -40.48
CA GLN A 68 40.81 -15.18 -40.72
C GLN A 68 40.47 -15.71 -42.12
N LEU A 69 41.09 -15.17 -43.17
CA LEU A 69 40.87 -15.63 -44.55
C LEU A 69 41.30 -17.09 -44.75
N MET A 70 42.38 -17.53 -44.09
CA MET A 70 42.81 -18.93 -44.10
C MET A 70 41.82 -19.85 -43.38
N THR A 71 41.20 -19.40 -42.29
CA THR A 71 40.12 -20.14 -41.64
C THR A 71 38.86 -20.18 -42.49
N GLU A 72 38.47 -19.07 -43.13
CA GLU A 72 37.34 -19.01 -44.06
C GLU A 72 37.56 -19.93 -45.27
N LEU A 73 38.77 -19.97 -45.82
CA LEU A 73 39.12 -20.87 -46.92
C LEU A 73 39.01 -22.35 -46.51
N ARG A 74 39.43 -22.72 -45.29
CA ARG A 74 39.25 -24.08 -44.75
C ARG A 74 37.77 -24.43 -44.57
N VAL A 75 36.94 -23.47 -44.13
CA VAL A 75 35.49 -23.67 -43.99
C VAL A 75 34.84 -23.83 -45.36
N LEU A 76 35.22 -23.02 -46.36
CA LEU A 76 34.73 -23.14 -47.74
C LEU A 76 35.12 -24.48 -48.38
N MET A 77 36.34 -24.98 -48.14
CA MET A 77 36.73 -26.32 -48.60
C MET A 77 35.92 -27.44 -47.94
N LYS A 78 35.56 -27.29 -46.65
CA LYS A 78 34.65 -28.25 -45.98
C LYS A 78 33.24 -28.17 -46.56
N LEU A 79 32.72 -26.98 -46.83
CA LEU A 79 31.41 -26.78 -47.47
C LEU A 79 31.36 -27.40 -48.87
N LYS A 80 32.41 -27.21 -49.68
CA LYS A 80 32.51 -27.81 -51.02
C LYS A 80 32.53 -29.34 -51.01
N ARG A 81 33.11 -29.95 -49.96
CA ARG A 81 33.02 -31.41 -49.74
C ARG A 81 31.60 -31.84 -49.36
N LYS A 82 30.90 -31.04 -48.55
CA LYS A 82 29.50 -31.30 -48.18
C LYS A 82 28.53 -31.15 -49.36
N GLU A 83 28.80 -30.28 -50.33
CA GLU A 83 28.01 -30.19 -51.57
C GLU A 83 28.04 -31.50 -52.37
N ALA A 84 29.18 -32.20 -52.40
CA ALA A 84 29.27 -33.50 -53.07
C ALA A 84 28.46 -34.59 -52.34
N GLU A 85 28.53 -34.61 -50.99
CA GLU A 85 27.70 -35.51 -50.17
C GLU A 85 26.19 -35.22 -50.36
N ILE A 86 25.79 -33.95 -50.44
CA ILE A 86 24.39 -33.55 -50.68
C ILE A 86 23.90 -34.06 -52.05
N LYS A 87 24.71 -33.93 -53.10
CA LYS A 87 24.35 -34.44 -54.43
C LYS A 87 24.17 -35.96 -54.44
N GLN A 88 24.99 -36.69 -53.69
CA GLN A 88 24.84 -38.14 -53.55
C GLN A 88 23.55 -38.53 -52.82
N VAL A 89 23.22 -37.84 -51.73
CA VAL A 89 21.95 -38.07 -50.98
C VAL A 89 20.74 -37.69 -51.84
N GLN A 90 20.81 -36.61 -52.62
CA GLN A 90 19.75 -36.24 -53.56
C GLN A 90 19.49 -37.30 -54.63
N ALA A 91 20.54 -37.93 -55.17
CA ALA A 91 20.39 -39.03 -56.12
C ALA A 91 19.74 -40.27 -55.47
N GLN A 92 20.12 -40.61 -54.23
CA GLN A 92 19.49 -41.70 -53.47
C GLN A 92 18.01 -41.43 -53.17
N MET A 93 17.66 -40.19 -52.79
CA MET A 93 16.28 -39.74 -52.58
C MET A 93 15.41 -39.85 -53.85
N GLN A 94 15.97 -39.52 -55.02
CA GLN A 94 15.27 -39.67 -56.29
C GLN A 94 15.03 -41.16 -56.61
N GLY A 95 16.02 -42.03 -56.34
CA GLY A 95 15.88 -43.48 -56.54
C GLY A 95 14.92 -44.18 -55.56
N THR A 96 14.76 -43.69 -54.33
CA THR A 96 13.71 -44.18 -53.42
C THR A 96 12.33 -43.65 -53.82
N HIS A 97 12.25 -42.40 -54.25
CA HIS A 97 10.99 -41.78 -54.69
C HIS A 97 10.37 -42.48 -55.91
N THR A 98 11.19 -42.89 -56.89
CA THR A 98 10.71 -43.64 -58.06
C THR A 98 10.21 -45.04 -57.67
N ARG A 99 10.88 -45.73 -56.73
CA ARG A 99 10.42 -47.02 -56.21
C ARG A 99 9.09 -46.93 -55.46
N LEU A 100 8.92 -45.88 -54.64
CA LEU A 100 7.69 -45.65 -53.89
C LEU A 100 6.52 -45.34 -54.83
N LYS A 101 6.77 -44.57 -55.91
CA LYS A 101 5.78 -44.34 -56.97
C LYS A 101 5.36 -45.64 -57.67
N TYR A 102 6.32 -46.51 -58.02
CA TYR A 102 6.00 -47.77 -58.66
C TYR A 102 5.14 -48.68 -57.77
N SER A 103 5.53 -48.82 -56.50
CA SER A 103 4.76 -49.59 -55.50
C SER A 103 3.36 -48.99 -55.24
N SER A 104 3.24 -47.66 -55.22
CA SER A 104 1.93 -46.99 -55.08
C SER A 104 1.02 -47.24 -56.29
N CYS A 105 1.57 -47.18 -57.51
CA CYS A 105 0.82 -47.51 -58.73
C CYS A 105 0.40 -48.99 -58.76
N GLU A 106 1.26 -49.89 -58.28
CA GLU A 106 0.95 -51.32 -58.18
C GLU A 106 -0.19 -51.57 -57.18
N MET A 107 -0.13 -50.94 -56.00
CA MET A 107 -1.21 -50.98 -55.00
C MET A 107 -2.52 -50.38 -55.51
N GLU A 108 -2.47 -49.29 -56.28
CA GLU A 108 -3.66 -48.73 -56.93
C GLU A 108 -4.24 -49.68 -57.99
N SER A 109 -3.39 -50.39 -58.73
CA SER A 109 -3.84 -51.38 -59.73
C SER A 109 -4.51 -52.59 -59.06
N LEU A 110 -3.98 -53.05 -57.93
CA LEU A 110 -4.56 -54.14 -57.14
C LEU A 110 -5.89 -53.71 -56.51
N ARG A 111 -5.97 -52.49 -55.99
CA ARG A 111 -7.23 -51.91 -55.48
C ARG A 111 -8.28 -51.81 -56.59
N LYS A 112 -7.93 -51.30 -57.77
CA LYS A 112 -8.86 -51.20 -58.91
C LYS A 112 -9.38 -52.56 -59.40
N LYS A 113 -8.62 -53.65 -59.20
CA LYS A 113 -9.06 -55.00 -59.58
C LYS A 113 -9.88 -55.69 -58.49
N ASN A 114 -9.46 -55.58 -57.23
CA ASN A 114 -10.07 -56.35 -56.14
C ASN A 114 -11.32 -55.68 -55.56
N ILE A 115 -11.40 -54.34 -55.54
CA ILE A 115 -12.57 -53.62 -55.01
C ILE A 115 -13.85 -53.94 -55.79
N PRO A 116 -13.87 -53.92 -57.14
CA PRO A 116 -15.07 -54.31 -57.90
C PRO A 116 -15.46 -55.78 -57.70
N ALA A 117 -14.48 -56.67 -57.52
CA ALA A 117 -14.74 -58.09 -57.28
C ALA A 117 -15.40 -58.32 -55.92
N CYS A 118 -14.94 -57.63 -54.87
CA CYS A 118 -15.62 -57.63 -53.57
C CYS A 118 -17.03 -57.05 -53.70
N HIS A 119 -17.20 -55.99 -54.50
CA HIS A 119 -18.50 -55.38 -54.67
C HIS A 119 -19.53 -56.33 -55.31
N MET A 120 -19.12 -57.09 -56.33
CA MET A 120 -19.99 -58.08 -56.97
C MET A 120 -20.37 -59.23 -56.03
N ILE A 121 -19.47 -59.64 -55.14
CA ILE A 121 -19.76 -60.70 -54.16
C ILE A 121 -20.76 -60.19 -53.10
N GLU A 122 -20.59 -58.96 -52.61
CA GLU A 122 -21.53 -58.33 -51.68
C GLU A 122 -22.93 -58.19 -52.30
N ASP A 123 -23.01 -57.71 -53.55
CA ASP A 123 -24.29 -57.52 -54.24
C ASP A 123 -25.00 -58.87 -54.53
N MET A 124 -24.25 -59.98 -54.66
CA MET A 124 -24.81 -61.34 -54.77
C MET A 124 -25.26 -61.92 -53.42
N VAL A 125 -24.54 -61.66 -52.34
CA VAL A 125 -24.86 -62.23 -51.01
C VAL A 125 -26.05 -61.53 -50.37
N PHE A 126 -26.23 -60.24 -50.63
CA PHE A 126 -27.29 -59.42 -50.02
C PHE A 126 -28.47 -59.11 -50.95
N SER A 127 -28.57 -59.76 -52.13
CA SER A 127 -29.62 -59.49 -53.12
C SER A 127 -31.04 -59.67 -52.58
N ASP A 128 -31.25 -60.71 -51.78
CA ASP A 128 -32.57 -61.03 -51.21
C ASP A 128 -32.98 -59.99 -50.15
N PHE A 129 -32.02 -59.51 -49.36
CA PHE A 129 -32.21 -58.46 -48.36
C PHE A 129 -32.48 -57.09 -48.99
N CYS A 130 -31.79 -56.75 -50.08
CA CYS A 130 -32.00 -55.52 -50.83
C CYS A 130 -33.39 -55.47 -51.48
N ALA A 131 -33.91 -56.61 -51.95
CA ALA A 131 -35.25 -56.72 -52.54
C ALA A 131 -36.38 -56.52 -51.52
N GLU A 132 -36.21 -56.95 -50.27
CA GLU A 132 -37.21 -56.78 -49.20
C GLU A 132 -37.32 -55.32 -48.71
N ILE A 133 -36.20 -54.59 -48.66
CA ILE A 133 -36.13 -53.21 -48.14
C ILE A 133 -36.32 -52.16 -49.25
N GLY A 134 -36.24 -52.57 -50.53
CA GLY A 134 -36.46 -51.70 -51.69
C GLY A 134 -35.29 -50.76 -51.99
N VAL A 135 -34.05 -51.24 -51.80
CA VAL A 135 -32.81 -50.48 -52.04
C VAL A 135 -31.95 -51.19 -53.07
N GLY A 136 -31.23 -50.46 -53.92
CA GLY A 136 -30.53 -51.04 -55.08
C GLY A 136 -29.35 -51.93 -54.71
N ASN A 137 -28.59 -51.56 -53.66
CA ASN A 137 -27.44 -52.33 -53.13
C ASN A 137 -27.30 -52.10 -51.61
N ILE A 138 -26.67 -53.05 -50.91
CA ILE A 138 -26.47 -53.00 -49.44
C ILE A 138 -25.72 -51.74 -48.98
N ARG A 139 -24.82 -51.21 -49.81
CA ARG A 139 -24.03 -50.00 -49.52
C ARG A 139 -24.86 -48.73 -49.44
N GLU A 140 -25.96 -48.62 -50.20
CA GLU A 140 -26.85 -47.46 -50.10
C GLU A 140 -27.60 -47.46 -48.77
N TYR A 141 -28.04 -48.65 -48.33
CA TYR A 141 -28.66 -48.83 -47.03
C TYR A 141 -27.67 -48.54 -45.90
N GLU A 142 -26.45 -49.09 -45.94
CA GLU A 142 -25.41 -48.83 -44.95
C GLU A 142 -25.01 -47.36 -44.91
N GLN A 143 -24.84 -46.70 -46.06
CA GLN A 143 -24.49 -45.28 -46.11
C GLN A 143 -25.62 -44.38 -45.61
N GLU A 144 -26.88 -44.65 -45.94
CA GLU A 144 -28.01 -43.88 -45.42
C GLU A 144 -28.26 -44.13 -43.95
N HIS A 145 -28.16 -45.38 -43.47
CA HIS A 145 -28.31 -45.69 -42.05
C HIS A 145 -27.15 -45.13 -41.23
N LEU A 146 -25.89 -45.24 -41.69
CA LEU A 146 -24.77 -44.60 -41.01
C LEU A 146 -24.95 -43.09 -40.95
N LYS A 147 -25.36 -42.44 -42.05
CA LYS A 147 -25.61 -40.99 -42.05
C LYS A 147 -26.73 -40.59 -41.09
N LYS A 148 -27.87 -41.28 -41.12
CA LYS A 148 -28.99 -41.02 -40.18
C LYS A 148 -28.58 -41.27 -38.73
N GLN A 149 -27.79 -42.30 -38.47
CA GLN A 149 -27.29 -42.64 -37.14
C GLN A 149 -26.27 -41.60 -36.65
N GLN A 150 -25.34 -41.19 -37.52
CA GLN A 150 -24.40 -40.08 -37.26
C GLN A 150 -25.14 -38.78 -36.97
N GLU A 151 -26.17 -38.42 -37.75
CA GLU A 151 -26.98 -37.22 -37.48
C GLU A 151 -27.73 -37.29 -36.14
N VAL A 152 -28.23 -38.47 -35.76
CA VAL A 152 -28.88 -38.69 -34.46
C VAL A 152 -27.86 -38.60 -33.32
N ASP A 153 -26.68 -39.18 -33.49
CA ASP A 153 -25.61 -39.15 -32.50
C ASP A 153 -25.03 -37.74 -32.33
N GLU A 154 -24.86 -36.99 -33.44
CA GLU A 154 -24.49 -35.58 -33.42
C GLU A 154 -25.52 -34.73 -32.68
N LYS A 155 -26.82 -34.92 -32.96
CA LYS A 155 -27.89 -34.22 -32.23
C LYS A 155 -27.94 -34.61 -30.76
N ARG A 156 -27.75 -35.89 -30.42
CA ARG A 156 -27.66 -36.37 -29.03
C ARG A 156 -26.49 -35.70 -28.31
N LEU A 157 -25.32 -35.66 -28.92
CA LEU A 157 -24.13 -35.01 -28.36
C LEU A 157 -24.37 -33.51 -28.17
N GLN A 158 -25.03 -32.83 -29.11
CA GLN A 158 -25.43 -31.43 -28.97
C GLN A 158 -26.40 -31.23 -27.79
N PHE A 159 -27.38 -32.11 -27.60
CA PHE A 159 -28.28 -32.04 -26.45
C PHE A 159 -27.59 -32.35 -25.14
N GLU A 160 -26.66 -33.30 -25.09
CA GLU A 160 -25.88 -33.61 -23.89
C GLU A 160 -24.94 -32.47 -23.51
N THR A 161 -24.29 -31.83 -24.48
CA THR A 161 -23.47 -30.63 -24.25
C THR A 161 -24.31 -29.44 -23.79
N GLN A 162 -25.52 -29.26 -24.33
CA GLN A 162 -26.44 -28.24 -23.83
C GLN A 162 -26.94 -28.56 -22.40
N LYS A 163 -27.27 -29.82 -22.12
CA LYS A 163 -27.71 -30.27 -20.79
C LYS A 163 -26.62 -30.08 -19.76
N THR A 164 -25.39 -30.52 -20.04
CA THR A 164 -24.25 -30.33 -19.13
C THR A 164 -23.96 -28.85 -18.89
N ARG A 165 -24.04 -28.00 -19.92
CA ARG A 165 -23.91 -26.55 -19.77
C ARG A 165 -25.00 -25.96 -18.86
N LEU A 166 -26.25 -26.35 -19.04
CA LEU A 166 -27.36 -25.87 -18.21
C LEU A 166 -27.26 -26.37 -16.77
N VAL A 167 -26.84 -27.62 -16.55
CA VAL A 167 -26.60 -28.18 -15.21
C VAL A 167 -25.48 -27.43 -14.51
N ALA A 168 -24.35 -27.19 -15.18
CA ALA A 168 -23.25 -26.42 -14.60
C ALA A 168 -23.65 -24.98 -14.26
N GLN A 169 -24.49 -24.34 -15.10
CA GLN A 169 -25.06 -23.02 -14.78
C GLN A 169 -25.99 -23.09 -13.57
N LEU A 170 -26.84 -24.11 -13.47
CA LEU A 170 -27.74 -24.31 -12.34
C LEU A 170 -26.98 -24.53 -11.03
N GLU A 171 -25.94 -25.37 -11.05
CA GLU A 171 -25.07 -25.62 -9.89
C GLU A 171 -24.33 -24.35 -9.46
N TYR A 172 -23.85 -23.56 -10.42
CA TYR A 172 -23.20 -22.28 -10.13
C TYR A 172 -24.17 -21.28 -9.46
N GLU A 173 -25.38 -21.13 -10.01
CA GLU A 173 -26.41 -20.24 -9.45
C GLU A 173 -26.90 -20.73 -8.07
N GLN A 174 -27.02 -22.04 -7.87
CA GLN A 174 -27.35 -22.63 -6.57
C GLN A 174 -26.24 -22.36 -5.54
N ALA A 175 -24.97 -22.53 -5.90
CA ALA A 175 -23.85 -22.23 -5.02
C ALA A 175 -23.77 -20.74 -4.66
N GLN A 176 -24.03 -19.85 -5.63
CA GLN A 176 -24.13 -18.41 -5.38
C GLN A 176 -25.28 -18.10 -4.42
N LEU A 177 -26.47 -18.66 -4.65
CA LEU A 177 -27.63 -18.47 -3.78
C LEU A 177 -27.36 -18.96 -2.36
N GLU A 178 -26.75 -20.14 -2.18
CA GLU A 178 -26.36 -20.64 -0.86
C GLU A 178 -25.38 -19.71 -0.14
N GLN A 179 -24.41 -19.15 -0.87
CA GLN A 179 -23.47 -18.20 -0.31
C GLN A 179 -24.18 -16.90 0.14
N GLN A 180 -25.15 -16.41 -0.65
CA GLN A 180 -25.95 -15.24 -0.29
C GLN A 180 -26.86 -15.52 0.92
N VAL A 181 -27.49 -16.69 0.99
CA VAL A 181 -28.30 -17.10 2.14
C VAL A 181 -27.46 -17.20 3.41
N LYS A 182 -26.23 -17.73 3.34
CA LYS A 182 -25.30 -17.74 4.47
C LYS A 182 -24.97 -16.33 4.94
N LYS A 183 -24.65 -15.42 4.02
CA LYS A 183 -24.43 -13.99 4.34
C LYS A 183 -25.66 -13.37 4.99
N MET A 184 -26.85 -13.57 4.42
CA MET A 184 -28.11 -13.04 4.95
C MET A 184 -28.38 -13.52 6.38
N ARG A 185 -28.15 -14.80 6.68
CA ARG A 185 -28.28 -15.35 8.04
C ARG A 185 -27.30 -14.70 9.02
N MET A 186 -26.05 -14.45 8.61
CA MET A 186 -25.08 -13.74 9.45
C MET A 186 -25.53 -12.30 9.73
N TRP A 187 -26.06 -11.60 8.72
CA TRP A 187 -26.60 -10.25 8.89
C TRP A 187 -27.83 -10.23 9.80
N GLU A 188 -28.75 -11.18 9.65
CA GLU A 188 -29.91 -11.31 10.55
C GLU A 188 -29.50 -11.55 12.00
N GLU A 189 -28.48 -12.38 12.24
CA GLU A 189 -27.96 -12.63 13.59
C GLU A 189 -27.30 -11.38 14.17
N THR A 190 -26.54 -10.64 13.35
CA THR A 190 -25.95 -9.35 13.72
C THR A 190 -27.03 -8.34 14.08
N ILE A 191 -28.06 -8.20 13.24
CA ILE A 191 -29.21 -7.30 13.49
C ILE A 191 -29.93 -7.71 14.78
N ARG A 192 -30.17 -9.01 15.01
CA ARG A 192 -30.78 -9.49 16.26
C ARG A 192 -29.95 -9.10 17.49
N ASN A 193 -28.63 -9.20 17.41
CA ASN A 193 -27.74 -8.82 18.50
C ASN A 193 -27.73 -7.31 18.74
N GLU A 194 -27.71 -6.49 17.68
CA GLU A 194 -27.79 -5.03 17.80
C GLU A 194 -29.15 -4.55 18.33
N VAL A 195 -30.25 -5.20 17.92
CA VAL A 195 -31.59 -4.90 18.47
C VAL A 195 -31.66 -5.21 19.96
N LYS A 196 -31.06 -6.32 20.42
CA LYS A 196 -30.96 -6.63 21.87
C LYS A 196 -30.17 -5.56 22.62
N LYS A 197 -28.98 -5.18 22.12
CA LYS A 197 -28.17 -4.11 22.71
C LYS A 197 -28.92 -2.78 22.78
N ALA A 198 -29.63 -2.40 21.71
CA ALA A 198 -30.43 -1.19 21.68
C ALA A 198 -31.58 -1.23 22.71
N ALA A 199 -32.22 -2.38 22.91
CA ALA A 199 -33.24 -2.55 23.92
C ALA A 199 -32.68 -2.41 25.35
N ASP A 200 -31.47 -2.93 25.61
CA ASP A 200 -30.82 -2.80 26.91
C ASP A 200 -30.38 -1.36 27.18
N LEU A 201 -29.80 -0.66 26.18
CA LEU A 201 -29.47 0.76 26.28
C LEU A 201 -30.70 1.63 26.54
N LYS A 202 -31.85 1.33 25.92
CA LYS A 202 -33.11 2.04 26.21
C LYS A 202 -33.58 1.85 27.65
N LYS A 203 -33.41 0.65 28.23
CA LYS A 203 -33.72 0.43 29.65
C LYS A 203 -32.79 1.21 30.57
N GLU A 204 -31.51 1.35 30.20
CA GLU A 204 -30.57 2.19 30.95
C GLU A 204 -30.90 3.67 30.85
N GLU A 205 -31.23 4.15 29.65
CA GLU A 205 -31.71 5.50 29.40
C GLU A 205 -32.93 5.83 30.28
N GLU A 206 -33.93 4.94 30.33
CA GLU A 206 -35.13 5.14 31.15
C GLU A 206 -34.81 5.20 32.66
N LYS A 207 -33.83 4.41 33.13
CA LYS A 207 -33.34 4.46 34.53
C LYS A 207 -32.65 5.80 34.82
N LEU A 208 -31.82 6.28 33.90
CA LEU A 208 -31.14 7.56 34.03
C LEU A 208 -32.15 8.72 34.01
N LEU A 209 -33.16 8.66 33.15
CA LEU A 209 -34.21 9.67 33.07
C LEU A 209 -34.98 9.77 34.40
N LYS A 210 -35.36 8.64 34.99
CA LYS A 210 -35.97 8.59 36.33
C LYS A 210 -35.05 9.14 37.43
N ALA A 211 -33.73 9.00 37.29
CA ALA A 211 -32.77 9.57 38.23
C ALA A 211 -32.67 11.10 38.05
N VAL A 212 -32.65 11.58 36.81
CA VAL A 212 -32.65 13.01 36.49
C VAL A 212 -33.92 13.67 37.03
N ASP A 213 -35.10 13.10 36.80
CA ASP A 213 -36.36 13.63 37.32
C ASP A 213 -36.34 13.77 38.84
N LYS A 214 -35.81 12.76 39.56
CA LYS A 214 -35.62 12.84 41.03
C LYS A 214 -34.67 13.95 41.45
N THR A 215 -33.61 14.20 40.68
CA THR A 215 -32.69 15.31 40.99
C THR A 215 -33.32 16.67 40.71
N VAL A 216 -34.11 16.78 39.64
CA VAL A 216 -34.82 18.02 39.29
C VAL A 216 -35.87 18.36 40.34
N THR A 217 -36.67 17.39 40.80
CA THR A 217 -37.63 17.63 41.89
C THR A 217 -36.92 18.07 43.17
N LYS A 218 -35.78 17.46 43.50
CA LYS A 218 -34.97 17.85 44.66
C LYS A 218 -34.38 19.27 44.53
N ILE A 219 -33.97 19.67 43.34
CA ILE A 219 -33.52 21.05 43.06
C ILE A 219 -34.69 22.03 43.22
N GLN A 220 -35.88 21.68 42.73
CA GLN A 220 -37.08 22.51 42.90
C GLN A 220 -37.46 22.68 44.37
N GLU A 221 -37.43 21.60 45.17
CA GLU A 221 -37.65 21.67 46.61
C GLU A 221 -36.64 22.57 47.31
N LEU A 222 -35.34 22.44 47.00
CA LEU A 222 -34.30 23.29 47.56
C LEU A 222 -34.46 24.75 47.16
N ASN A 223 -34.85 25.04 45.91
CA ASN A 223 -35.14 26.40 45.46
C ASN A 223 -36.34 26.99 46.20
N ASN A 224 -37.41 26.23 46.43
CA ASN A 224 -38.55 26.69 47.21
C ASN A 224 -38.18 26.97 48.67
N GLN A 225 -37.36 26.12 49.29
CA GLN A 225 -36.81 26.38 50.63
C GLN A 225 -35.93 27.63 50.66
N GLN A 226 -35.11 27.85 49.64
CA GLN A 226 -34.30 29.06 49.52
C GLN A 226 -35.16 30.31 49.37
N LEU A 227 -36.25 30.24 48.59
CA LEU A 227 -37.21 31.34 48.41
C LEU A 227 -37.93 31.66 49.72
N GLY A 228 -38.37 30.64 50.47
CA GLY A 228 -38.95 30.82 51.80
C GLY A 228 -37.99 31.52 52.77
N LYS A 229 -36.74 31.03 52.87
CA LYS A 229 -35.73 31.67 53.72
C LYS A 229 -35.36 33.09 53.27
N LYS A 230 -35.38 33.38 51.96
CA LYS A 230 -35.19 34.75 51.45
C LYS A 230 -36.31 35.67 51.90
N SER A 231 -37.56 35.23 51.83
CA SER A 231 -38.71 36.00 52.34
C SER A 231 -38.58 36.30 53.82
N GLU A 232 -38.25 35.31 54.65
CA GLU A 232 -38.05 35.51 56.11
C GLU A 232 -36.93 36.51 56.42
N VAL A 233 -35.84 36.46 55.64
CA VAL A 233 -34.74 37.40 55.74
C VAL A 233 -35.17 38.80 55.33
N ASP A 234 -35.96 38.94 54.26
CA ASP A 234 -36.42 40.24 53.79
C ASP A 234 -37.47 40.85 54.73
N ASP A 235 -38.33 40.03 55.35
CA ASP A 235 -39.25 40.46 56.42
C ASP A 235 -38.48 40.92 57.67
N SER A 236 -37.47 40.15 58.09
CA SER A 236 -36.60 40.50 59.21
C SER A 236 -35.81 41.78 58.93
N LYS A 237 -35.31 41.96 57.69
CA LYS A 237 -34.66 43.21 57.25
C LYS A 237 -35.65 44.36 57.28
N ALA A 238 -36.89 44.18 56.81
CA ALA A 238 -37.89 45.25 56.83
C ALA A 238 -38.26 45.66 58.27
N GLU A 239 -38.30 44.72 59.22
CA GLU A 239 -38.47 45.03 60.64
C GLU A 239 -37.27 45.77 61.23
N VAL A 240 -36.05 45.33 60.90
CA VAL A 240 -34.81 46.03 61.28
C VAL A 240 -34.80 47.43 60.69
N ASP A 241 -35.14 47.61 59.41
CA ASP A 241 -35.21 48.90 58.75
C ASP A 241 -36.26 49.81 59.37
N LYS A 242 -37.41 49.27 59.80
CA LYS A 242 -38.41 50.04 60.55
C LYS A 242 -37.88 50.47 61.93
N LYS A 243 -37.18 49.58 62.65
CA LYS A 243 -36.56 49.91 63.94
C LYS A 243 -35.43 50.93 63.76
N VAL A 244 -34.58 50.74 62.75
CA VAL A 244 -33.49 51.65 62.36
C VAL A 244 -34.06 53.00 61.95
N LYS A 245 -35.15 53.08 61.18
CA LYS A 245 -35.81 54.36 60.84
C LYS A 245 -36.33 55.09 62.07
N LYS A 246 -37.00 54.39 62.99
CA LYS A 246 -37.46 55.00 64.27
C LYS A 246 -36.30 55.45 65.15
N LEU A 247 -35.23 54.64 65.20
CA LEU A 247 -34.02 54.95 65.96
C LEU A 247 -33.22 56.07 65.28
N GLN A 248 -33.28 56.18 63.96
CA GLN A 248 -32.72 57.28 63.16
C GLN A 248 -33.54 58.56 63.30
N GLU A 249 -34.86 58.50 63.42
CA GLU A 249 -35.68 59.67 63.72
C GLU A 249 -35.38 60.18 65.13
N LYS A 250 -35.34 59.28 66.11
CA LYS A 250 -34.95 59.63 67.48
C LYS A 250 -33.49 60.05 67.60
N SER A 251 -32.57 59.44 66.87
CA SER A 251 -31.18 59.88 66.82
C SER A 251 -31.04 61.18 66.04
N ARG A 252 -31.85 61.47 65.02
CA ARG A 252 -31.85 62.80 64.35
C ARG A 252 -32.37 63.89 65.28
N GLU A 253 -33.37 63.62 66.10
CA GLU A 253 -33.83 64.56 67.14
C GLU A 253 -32.74 64.75 68.21
N LEU A 254 -32.16 63.67 68.71
CA LEU A 254 -31.12 63.70 69.73
C LEU A 254 -29.82 64.32 69.21
N VAL A 255 -29.42 64.03 67.97
CA VAL A 255 -28.25 64.62 67.27
C VAL A 255 -28.52 66.04 66.85
N LYS A 256 -29.77 66.50 66.63
CA LYS A 256 -30.03 67.94 66.43
C LYS A 256 -29.83 68.72 67.72
N VAL A 257 -30.34 68.21 68.84
CA VAL A 257 -30.18 68.85 70.15
C VAL A 257 -28.73 68.74 70.62
N GLN A 258 -28.10 67.57 70.47
CA GLN A 258 -26.68 67.37 70.76
C GLN A 258 -25.77 68.10 69.77
N LYS A 259 -26.04 68.18 68.46
CA LYS A 259 -25.21 69.00 67.55
C LYS A 259 -25.29 70.46 67.92
N LEU A 260 -26.43 71.00 68.35
CA LEU A 260 -26.46 72.41 68.75
C LEU A 260 -25.62 72.64 70.01
N VAL A 261 -25.71 71.76 71.00
CA VAL A 261 -24.94 71.86 72.25
C VAL A 261 -23.45 71.54 72.03
N ILE A 262 -23.14 70.40 71.41
CA ILE A 262 -21.79 69.98 71.04
C ILE A 262 -21.18 70.95 70.03
N SER A 263 -21.86 71.45 68.99
CA SER A 263 -21.23 72.42 68.05
C SER A 263 -20.83 73.73 68.73
N LEU A 264 -21.55 74.15 69.77
CA LEU A 264 -21.19 75.32 70.55
C LEU A 264 -20.08 75.01 71.57
N GLU A 265 -20.14 73.85 72.23
CA GLU A 265 -19.15 73.43 73.23
C GLU A 265 -17.85 72.94 72.57
N THR A 266 -17.91 72.06 71.56
CA THR A 266 -16.76 71.68 70.72
C THR A 266 -16.32 72.81 69.80
N GLY A 267 -17.16 73.73 69.36
CA GLY A 267 -16.66 74.92 68.65
C GLY A 267 -15.71 75.71 69.53
N LEU A 268 -16.05 75.84 70.82
CA LEU A 268 -15.24 76.53 71.82
C LEU A 268 -14.03 75.69 72.26
N GLU A 269 -14.21 74.38 72.49
CA GLU A 269 -13.16 73.46 72.93
C GLU A 269 -12.25 73.02 71.80
N GLN A 270 -12.71 72.86 70.55
CA GLN A 270 -11.84 72.68 69.40
C GLN A 270 -10.99 73.90 69.18
N LYS A 271 -11.52 75.13 69.26
CA LYS A 271 -10.65 76.32 69.11
C LYS A 271 -9.63 76.46 70.23
N ARG A 272 -9.92 75.95 71.44
CA ARG A 272 -8.99 75.91 72.58
C ARG A 272 -7.98 74.76 72.49
N LEU A 273 -8.44 73.57 72.12
CA LEU A 273 -7.66 72.35 71.96
C LEU A 273 -6.82 72.38 70.68
N GLU A 274 -7.32 72.92 69.57
CA GLU A 274 -6.54 73.17 68.34
C GLU A 274 -5.33 74.02 68.70
N ARG A 275 -5.53 75.10 69.45
CA ARG A 275 -4.44 75.96 69.89
C ARG A 275 -3.48 75.26 70.86
N HIS A 276 -4.01 74.51 71.83
CA HIS A 276 -3.22 73.73 72.79
C HIS A 276 -2.39 72.62 72.12
N ASN A 277 -3.00 71.82 71.25
CA ASN A 277 -2.34 70.74 70.50
C ASN A 277 -1.38 71.27 69.45
N LEU A 278 -1.64 72.43 68.82
CA LEU A 278 -0.66 73.07 67.94
C LEU A 278 0.59 73.43 68.74
N LEU A 279 0.42 74.08 69.90
CA LEU A 279 1.54 74.50 70.76
C LEU A 279 2.26 73.30 71.41
N LEU A 280 1.53 72.28 71.87
CA LEU A 280 2.08 71.04 72.43
C LEU A 280 2.76 70.19 71.35
N GLY A 281 2.20 70.12 70.14
CA GLY A 281 2.82 69.47 69.00
C GLY A 281 4.13 70.14 68.59
N CYS A 282 4.21 71.47 68.67
CA CYS A 282 5.44 72.21 68.45
C CYS A 282 6.49 71.96 69.55
N LYS A 283 6.06 71.73 70.80
CA LYS A 283 6.93 71.32 71.91
C LYS A 283 7.49 69.91 71.75
N ILE A 284 6.62 68.94 71.44
CA ILE A 284 7.00 67.52 71.37
C ILE A 284 7.91 67.24 70.16
N GLN A 285 7.73 67.98 69.07
CA GLN A 285 8.56 67.87 67.87
C GLN A 285 9.84 68.72 67.95
N ASP A 286 10.12 69.37 69.09
CA ASP A 286 11.20 70.35 69.29
C ASP A 286 11.30 71.34 68.11
N LEU A 287 10.14 71.80 67.61
CA LEU A 287 10.15 72.84 66.58
C LEU A 287 10.65 74.14 67.24
N PRO A 288 11.70 74.78 66.72
CA PRO A 288 12.24 76.02 67.27
C PRO A 288 11.28 77.16 66.94
N ILE A 289 10.22 77.30 67.71
CA ILE A 289 9.28 78.41 67.60
C ILE A 289 9.71 79.49 68.58
N THR A 290 10.15 80.63 68.04
CA THR A 290 10.49 81.82 68.82
C THR A 290 9.23 82.43 69.43
N LEU A 291 9.16 82.53 70.75
CA LEU A 291 8.06 83.15 71.50
C LEU A 291 8.51 84.49 72.08
N LEU A 292 7.68 85.54 71.93
CA LEU A 292 7.95 86.89 72.46
C LEU A 292 7.52 87.03 73.93
N PHE A 293 6.47 86.32 74.35
CA PHE A 293 6.02 86.28 75.74
C PHE A 293 5.41 84.91 76.08
N GLY A 294 5.86 84.32 77.20
CA GLY A 294 5.57 82.93 77.60
C GLY A 294 6.67 81.95 77.18
N SER A 295 6.65 80.73 77.73
CA SER A 295 7.59 79.64 77.39
C SER A 295 6.83 78.35 77.09
N LEU A 296 7.21 77.65 76.02
CA LEU A 296 6.67 76.34 75.63
C LEU A 296 6.85 75.28 76.74
N ASP A 297 7.84 75.44 77.63
CA ASP A 297 8.05 74.52 78.75
C ASP A 297 6.90 74.52 79.76
N GLN A 298 6.11 75.61 79.82
CA GLN A 298 4.97 75.75 80.72
C GLN A 298 3.71 75.02 80.23
N ILE A 299 3.72 74.51 79.00
CA ILE A 299 2.64 73.69 78.43
C ILE A 299 2.78 72.28 79.01
N SER A 300 1.81 71.86 79.82
CA SER A 300 1.82 70.52 80.42
C SER A 300 1.08 69.53 79.51
N GLU A 301 1.53 68.27 79.47
CA GLU A 301 0.79 67.21 78.79
C GLU A 301 -0.57 67.02 79.47
N VAL A 302 -1.65 67.29 78.73
CA VAL A 302 -2.98 66.95 79.18
C VAL A 302 -3.17 65.45 78.96
N GLN A 303 -2.99 64.65 80.01
CA GLN A 303 -3.35 63.22 79.98
C GLN A 303 -4.88 63.11 79.96
N LEU A 304 -5.40 62.80 78.77
CA LEU A 304 -6.80 62.48 78.54
C LEU A 304 -7.08 61.05 79.01
N ASP A 305 -7.22 60.88 80.32
CA ASP A 305 -7.89 59.69 80.85
C ASP A 305 -9.37 60.00 81.04
N SER A 306 -10.18 59.27 80.29
CA SER A 306 -11.63 59.32 80.36
C SER A 306 -12.09 58.79 81.72
N GLU A 307 -12.32 59.69 82.68
CA GLU A 307 -13.50 59.71 83.56
C GLU A 307 -13.52 60.95 84.50
N THR A 308 -14.40 61.88 84.15
CA THR A 308 -15.29 62.67 85.05
C THR A 308 -14.76 63.54 86.19
N GLN A 309 -13.46 63.80 86.35
CA GLN A 309 -13.01 64.83 87.29
C GLN A 309 -11.98 65.79 86.68
N SER A 310 -12.42 67.04 86.49
CA SER A 310 -11.63 68.28 86.40
C SER A 310 -11.64 69.09 85.08
N THR A 311 -12.83 69.36 84.54
CA THR A 311 -13.02 70.45 83.56
C THR A 311 -12.46 71.81 84.02
N GLY A 312 -12.27 72.02 85.33
CA GLY A 312 -11.64 73.22 85.88
C GLY A 312 -10.11 73.33 85.67
N THR A 313 -9.38 72.22 85.65
CA THR A 313 -7.90 72.24 85.52
C THR A 313 -7.47 72.46 84.07
N THR A 314 -8.15 71.82 83.12
CA THR A 314 -7.96 72.02 81.67
C THR A 314 -8.34 73.43 81.23
N LEU A 315 -9.41 74.01 81.79
CA LEU A 315 -9.77 75.42 81.51
C LEU A 315 -8.65 76.38 81.90
N HIS A 316 -8.04 76.18 83.07
CA HIS A 316 -6.96 77.04 83.57
C HIS A 316 -5.68 76.96 82.70
N ILE A 317 -5.42 75.79 82.09
CA ILE A 317 -4.33 75.59 81.12
C ILE A 317 -4.63 76.39 79.84
N TYR A 318 -5.84 76.25 79.28
CA TYR A 318 -6.24 76.96 78.07
C TYR A 318 -6.29 78.49 78.24
N GLU A 319 -6.65 78.97 79.43
CA GLU A 319 -6.63 80.41 79.77
C GLU A 319 -5.20 80.96 79.86
N ARG A 320 -4.26 80.20 80.44
CA ARG A 320 -2.84 80.59 80.54
C ARG A 320 -2.17 80.58 79.17
N GLU A 321 -2.43 79.57 78.35
CA GLU A 321 -2.01 79.55 76.93
C GLU A 321 -2.64 80.69 76.15
N GLY A 322 -3.78 81.22 76.61
CA GLY A 322 -4.48 82.42 76.10
C GLY A 322 -3.56 83.62 75.96
N GLN A 323 -2.54 83.67 76.80
CA GLN A 323 -1.68 84.82 77.03
C GLN A 323 -0.31 84.70 76.34
N MET A 324 -0.06 83.62 75.60
CA MET A 324 1.20 83.38 74.87
C MET A 324 1.22 84.06 73.49
N LEU A 325 2.37 84.63 73.10
CA LEU A 325 2.55 85.40 71.85
C LEU A 325 3.73 84.85 71.03
N ILE A 326 3.44 84.37 69.82
CA ILE A 326 4.38 83.68 68.92
C ILE A 326 5.00 84.67 67.92
N ASP A 327 6.32 84.56 67.69
CA ASP A 327 7.02 85.28 66.62
C ASP A 327 7.03 84.45 65.33
N TYR A 328 6.54 85.03 64.24
CA TYR A 328 6.40 84.36 62.94
C TYR A 328 7.58 84.66 62.00
N SER A 329 8.69 85.20 62.52
CA SER A 329 9.88 85.75 61.82
C SER A 329 10.40 84.88 60.66
N ASP A 330 10.30 83.56 60.76
CA ASP A 330 11.06 82.61 59.95
C ASP A 330 10.27 81.98 58.77
N LEU A 331 8.96 82.23 58.62
CA LEU A 331 8.22 81.80 57.42
C LEU A 331 8.55 82.69 56.20
N LYS A 332 8.58 82.09 54.99
CA LYS A 332 8.70 82.83 53.72
C LYS A 332 7.57 83.87 53.61
N THR A 333 7.90 85.07 53.14
CA THR A 333 7.01 86.25 53.10
C THR A 333 5.64 85.97 52.45
N GLU A 334 5.59 85.14 51.40
CA GLU A 334 4.34 84.74 50.70
C GLU A 334 3.37 83.89 51.54
N SER A 335 3.87 83.20 52.56
CA SER A 335 3.06 82.35 53.45
C SER A 335 2.71 83.05 54.78
N ARG A 336 3.30 84.22 55.02
CA ARG A 336 3.18 84.98 56.27
C ARG A 336 2.21 86.16 56.15
N GLU A 337 2.02 86.67 54.94
CA GLU A 337 1.11 87.77 54.62
C GLU A 337 -0.12 87.28 53.85
N LEU A 338 -0.70 86.14 54.26
CA LEU A 338 -2.01 85.70 53.76
C LEU A 338 -3.09 86.43 54.59
N PRO A 339 -3.82 87.43 54.04
CA PRO A 339 -4.59 88.38 54.84
C PRO A 339 -5.92 87.82 55.39
N GLY A 340 -6.21 86.52 55.21
CA GLY A 340 -7.43 85.90 55.71
C GLY A 340 -7.43 84.39 55.63
N GLU A 341 -8.25 83.77 56.51
CA GLU A 341 -8.48 82.32 56.58
C GLU A 341 -8.81 81.69 55.21
N ALA A 342 -9.40 82.47 54.30
CA ALA A 342 -9.78 82.03 52.96
C ALA A 342 -8.58 81.65 52.04
N GLU A 343 -7.45 82.34 52.15
CA GLU A 343 -6.28 82.07 51.29
C GLU A 343 -5.42 80.92 51.83
N VAL A 344 -5.42 80.73 53.15
CA VAL A 344 -4.85 79.55 53.83
C VAL A 344 -5.66 78.30 53.49
N GLU A 345 -6.99 78.41 53.53
CA GLU A 345 -7.88 77.32 53.12
C GLU A 345 -7.71 77.02 51.62
N ALA A 346 -7.49 78.01 50.76
CA ALA A 346 -7.24 77.80 49.33
C ALA A 346 -5.98 76.95 49.06
N LYS A 347 -4.91 77.12 49.84
CA LYS A 347 -3.69 76.32 49.69
C LYS A 347 -3.83 74.91 50.24
N LEU A 348 -4.65 74.73 51.28
CA LEU A 348 -5.06 73.40 51.75
C LEU A 348 -5.98 72.71 50.75
N GLU A 349 -6.83 73.47 50.07
CA GLU A 349 -7.74 72.95 49.04
C GLU A 349 -6.98 72.49 47.80
N GLU A 350 -5.92 73.17 47.38
CA GLU A 350 -5.01 72.70 46.32
C GLU A 350 -4.39 71.33 46.67
N LEU A 351 -3.97 71.14 47.92
CA LEU A 351 -3.45 69.85 48.38
C LEU A 351 -4.53 68.77 48.44
N ARG A 352 -5.75 69.11 48.86
CA ARG A 352 -6.90 68.19 48.85
C ARG A 352 -7.32 67.82 47.43
N GLU A 353 -7.26 68.75 46.49
CA GLU A 353 -7.51 68.50 45.07
C GLU A 353 -6.50 67.51 44.48
N THR A 354 -5.22 67.59 44.87
CA THR A 354 -4.24 66.58 44.43
C THR A 354 -4.58 65.18 44.93
N VAL A 355 -5.04 65.05 46.18
CA VAL A 355 -5.49 63.77 46.76
C VAL A 355 -6.75 63.25 46.04
N ALA A 356 -7.73 64.12 45.81
CA ALA A 356 -8.94 63.78 45.06
C ALA A 356 -8.64 63.34 43.62
N SER A 357 -7.63 63.93 42.97
CA SER A 357 -7.20 63.55 41.62
C SER A 357 -6.67 62.11 41.57
N LEU A 358 -5.93 61.69 42.62
CA LEU A 358 -5.36 60.36 42.76
C LEU A 358 -6.44 59.32 43.07
N GLU A 359 -7.40 59.65 43.94
CA GLU A 359 -8.56 58.80 44.21
C GLU A 359 -9.45 58.62 42.97
N GLY A 360 -9.64 59.69 42.20
CA GLY A 360 -10.34 59.62 40.91
C GLY A 360 -9.62 58.76 39.87
N ALA A 361 -8.29 58.77 39.86
CA ALA A 361 -7.50 57.86 39.01
C ALA A 361 -7.69 56.39 39.44
N LEU A 362 -7.76 56.13 40.75
CA LEU A 362 -8.00 54.81 41.31
C LEU A 362 -9.40 54.28 40.95
N GLN A 363 -10.45 55.11 41.04
CA GLN A 363 -11.83 54.72 40.69
C GLN A 363 -12.05 54.51 39.19
N ARG A 364 -11.30 55.22 38.33
CA ARG A 364 -11.33 55.01 36.88
C ARG A 364 -10.66 53.69 36.46
N SER A 365 -9.80 53.13 37.30
CA SER A 365 -9.23 51.80 37.07
C SER A 365 -10.28 50.73 37.42
N THR A 366 -10.59 49.84 36.48
CA THR A 366 -11.48 48.71 36.73
C THR A 366 -10.89 47.78 37.78
N ALA A 367 -11.75 47.24 38.66
CA ALA A 367 -11.31 46.38 39.76
C ALA A 367 -10.41 45.24 39.24
N PRO A 368 -9.17 45.10 39.75
CA PRO A 368 -8.22 44.13 39.24
C PRO A 368 -8.76 42.71 39.45
N ASN A 369 -8.72 41.90 38.38
CA ASN A 369 -9.14 40.50 38.45
C ASN A 369 -8.08 39.67 39.18
N LEU A 370 -8.22 39.58 40.50
CA LEU A 370 -7.29 38.87 41.40
C LEU A 370 -7.08 37.39 41.03
N LYS A 371 -8.03 36.78 40.30
CA LYS A 371 -7.95 35.37 39.85
C LYS A 371 -7.28 35.19 38.49
N ALA A 372 -6.89 36.27 37.79
CA ALA A 372 -6.29 36.17 36.46
C ALA A 372 -4.96 35.40 36.47
N LEU A 373 -4.14 35.62 37.51
CA LEU A 373 -2.85 34.96 37.69
C LEU A 373 -3.00 33.46 37.93
N GLU A 374 -3.97 33.04 38.74
CA GLU A 374 -4.28 31.64 39.00
C GLU A 374 -4.81 30.93 37.74
N LYS A 375 -5.76 31.57 37.03
CA LYS A 375 -6.28 31.06 35.76
C LYS A 375 -5.18 30.90 34.72
N MET A 376 -4.29 31.88 34.59
CA MET A 376 -3.17 31.84 33.65
C MET A 376 -2.21 30.70 33.96
N ARG A 377 -1.93 30.42 35.24
CA ARG A 377 -1.12 29.24 35.64
C ARG A 377 -1.81 27.94 35.27
N ALA A 378 -3.08 27.77 35.64
CA ALA A 378 -3.83 26.55 35.32
C ALA A 378 -3.94 26.30 33.80
N PHE A 379 -4.16 27.37 33.01
CA PHE A 379 -4.16 27.27 31.55
C PHE A 379 -2.79 26.90 31.00
N LYS A 380 -1.71 27.45 31.54
CA LYS A 380 -0.34 27.12 31.12
C LYS A 380 0.00 25.67 31.41
N ASP A 381 -0.35 25.17 32.59
CA ASP A 381 -0.09 23.77 32.98
C ASP A 381 -0.90 22.79 32.12
N ASN A 382 -2.18 23.08 31.88
CA ASN A 382 -3.02 22.28 30.98
C ASN A 382 -2.49 22.30 29.55
N PHE A 383 -2.09 23.47 29.05
CA PHE A 383 -1.52 23.60 27.71
C PHE A 383 -0.22 22.80 27.58
N GLN A 384 0.66 22.88 28.57
CA GLN A 384 1.90 22.10 28.58
C GLN A 384 1.62 20.60 28.57
N GLY A 385 0.66 20.13 29.38
CA GLY A 385 0.26 18.72 29.38
C GLY A 385 -0.29 18.24 28.03
N VAL A 386 -1.05 19.07 27.32
CA VAL A 386 -1.55 18.76 25.97
C VAL A 386 -0.41 18.72 24.95
N VAL A 387 0.54 19.66 25.01
CA VAL A 387 1.72 19.69 24.13
C VAL A 387 2.57 18.44 24.35
N ASP A 388 2.86 18.07 25.60
CA ASP A 388 3.67 16.90 25.93
C ASP A 388 3.00 15.61 25.46
N ALA A 389 1.67 15.49 25.63
CA ALA A 389 0.90 14.35 25.12
C ALA A 389 0.90 14.28 23.59
N PHE A 390 0.79 15.43 22.92
CA PHE A 390 0.86 15.50 21.46
C PHE A 390 2.25 15.10 20.93
N GLU A 391 3.32 15.58 21.56
CA GLU A 391 4.69 15.18 21.21
C GLU A 391 4.92 13.69 21.45
N ALA A 392 4.42 13.14 22.54
CA ALA A 392 4.51 11.71 22.84
C ALA A 392 3.79 10.87 21.76
N SER A 393 2.56 11.25 21.40
CA SER A 393 1.79 10.60 20.32
C SER A 393 2.50 10.69 18.98
N THR A 394 3.04 11.87 18.64
CA THR A 394 3.81 12.08 17.41
C THR A 394 5.07 11.21 17.36
N LYS A 395 5.78 11.05 18.48
CA LYS A 395 6.94 10.15 18.58
C LYS A 395 6.55 8.68 18.35
N VAL A 396 5.43 8.24 18.91
CA VAL A 396 4.91 6.88 18.70
C VAL A 396 4.54 6.68 17.23
N ALA A 397 3.79 7.61 16.63
CA ALA A 397 3.41 7.55 15.22
C ALA A 397 4.64 7.47 14.29
N ARG A 398 5.70 8.26 14.57
CA ARG A 398 6.96 8.19 13.83
C ARG A 398 7.65 6.83 13.96
N LYS A 399 7.69 6.24 15.16
CA LYS A 399 8.26 4.90 15.37
C LYS A 399 7.49 3.84 14.59
N CYS A 400 6.16 3.84 14.72
CA CYS A 400 5.30 2.89 13.99
C CYS A 400 5.46 3.04 12.46
N HIS A 401 5.58 4.27 11.96
CA HIS A 401 5.83 4.51 10.54
C HIS A 401 7.21 3.97 10.10
N GLN A 402 8.25 4.17 10.90
CA GLN A 402 9.58 3.59 10.61
C GLN A 402 9.56 2.06 10.63
N GLU A 403 8.89 1.44 11.60
CA GLU A 403 8.74 -0.02 11.66
C GLU A 403 7.97 -0.54 10.44
N PHE A 404 6.90 0.16 10.04
CA PHE A 404 6.14 -0.17 8.83
C PHE A 404 7.03 -0.10 7.58
N GLU A 405 7.80 0.97 7.39
CA GLU A 405 8.71 1.10 6.25
C GLU A 405 9.79 0.01 6.23
N GLN A 406 10.33 -0.38 7.40
CA GLN A 406 11.26 -1.50 7.48
C GLN A 406 10.62 -2.83 7.08
N VAL A 407 9.38 -3.10 7.52
CA VAL A 407 8.64 -4.30 7.15
C VAL A 407 8.28 -4.28 5.66
N LYS A 408 7.85 -3.13 5.14
CA LYS A 408 7.54 -2.91 3.72
C LYS A 408 8.75 -3.20 2.85
N ALA A 409 9.92 -2.63 3.19
CA ALA A 409 11.17 -2.86 2.48
C ALA A 409 11.62 -4.33 2.52
N LYS A 410 11.53 -4.98 3.69
CA LYS A 410 11.83 -6.42 3.83
C LYS A 410 10.90 -7.28 2.99
N ARG A 411 9.59 -7.00 3.01
CA ARG A 411 8.59 -7.70 2.21
C ARG A 411 8.88 -7.55 0.71
N PHE A 412 9.13 -6.33 0.25
CA PHE A 412 9.48 -6.05 -1.14
C PHE A 412 10.74 -6.82 -1.54
N HIS A 413 11.81 -6.74 -0.75
CA HIS A 413 13.06 -7.43 -1.05
C HIS A 413 12.91 -8.95 -1.16
N LEU A 414 12.17 -9.59 -0.23
CA LEU A 414 11.91 -11.03 -0.26
C LEU A 414 11.04 -11.42 -1.46
N PHE A 415 10.04 -10.60 -1.78
CA PHE A 415 9.19 -10.81 -2.94
C PHE A 415 10.00 -10.70 -4.24
N SER A 416 10.73 -9.60 -4.44
CA SER A 416 11.51 -9.36 -5.66
C SER A 416 12.57 -10.43 -5.87
N LYS A 417 13.25 -10.87 -4.80
CA LYS A 417 14.23 -11.97 -4.88
C LYS A 417 13.61 -13.28 -5.40
N CYS A 418 12.40 -13.62 -4.93
CA CYS A 418 11.68 -14.80 -5.41
C CYS A 418 11.19 -14.60 -6.85
N PHE A 419 10.57 -13.45 -7.10
CA PHE A 419 9.93 -13.12 -8.37
C PHE A 419 10.93 -13.07 -9.53
N GLU A 420 12.07 -12.38 -9.34
CA GLU A 420 13.14 -12.30 -10.34
C GLU A 420 13.71 -13.69 -10.67
N HIS A 421 13.92 -14.53 -9.65
CA HIS A 421 14.40 -15.89 -9.84
C HIS A 421 13.42 -16.74 -10.65
N VAL A 422 12.14 -16.72 -10.27
CA VAL A 422 11.08 -17.46 -10.97
C VAL A 422 10.91 -16.95 -12.40
N ALA A 423 10.94 -15.63 -12.62
CA ALA A 423 10.79 -15.02 -13.94
C ALA A 423 11.91 -15.40 -14.92
N VAL A 424 13.14 -15.63 -14.45
CA VAL A 424 14.25 -16.08 -15.29
C VAL A 424 14.16 -17.57 -15.61
N ILE A 425 13.81 -18.39 -14.63
CA ILE A 425 13.83 -19.85 -14.75
C ILE A 425 12.61 -20.38 -15.50
N ILE A 426 11.45 -19.73 -15.36
CA ILE A 426 10.19 -20.20 -15.98
C ILE A 426 10.29 -20.31 -17.50
N ASP A 427 10.99 -19.37 -18.16
CA ASP A 427 11.21 -19.40 -19.61
C ASP A 427 12.08 -20.59 -20.04
N GLN A 428 13.10 -20.91 -19.25
CA GLN A 428 14.00 -22.04 -19.50
C GLN A 428 13.24 -23.37 -19.36
N ILE A 429 12.52 -23.53 -18.24
CA ILE A 429 11.71 -24.74 -17.97
C ILE A 429 10.63 -24.93 -19.03
N TYR A 430 9.94 -23.85 -19.42
CA TYR A 430 8.89 -23.93 -20.43
C TYR A 430 9.43 -24.36 -21.81
N LYS A 431 10.61 -23.86 -22.20
CA LYS A 431 11.31 -24.30 -23.43
C LYS A 431 11.71 -25.78 -23.38
N GLU A 432 12.19 -26.25 -22.24
CA GLU A 432 12.57 -27.64 -22.01
C GLU A 432 11.33 -28.58 -22.08
N LEU A 433 10.23 -28.20 -21.42
CA LEU A 433 8.97 -28.95 -21.45
C LEU A 433 8.36 -29.02 -22.85
N CYS A 434 8.37 -27.92 -23.60
CA CYS A 434 7.87 -27.89 -24.98
C CYS A 434 8.83 -28.55 -25.99
N ARG A 435 10.11 -28.71 -25.64
CA ARG A 435 11.24 -29.09 -26.51
C ARG A 435 11.34 -28.23 -27.77
N ASN A 436 11.06 -26.94 -27.64
CA ASN A 436 11.03 -25.99 -28.75
C ASN A 436 11.58 -24.63 -28.31
N ASN A 437 12.64 -24.15 -28.98
CA ASN A 437 13.24 -22.85 -28.67
C ASN A 437 12.34 -21.65 -29.00
N SER A 438 11.32 -21.84 -29.85
CA SER A 438 10.34 -20.82 -30.20
C SER A 438 9.28 -20.59 -29.12
N ALA A 439 9.18 -21.49 -28.14
CA ALA A 439 8.27 -21.31 -27.00
C ALA A 439 8.88 -20.31 -26.01
N GLN A 440 8.05 -19.44 -25.43
CA GLN A 440 8.49 -18.46 -24.43
C GLN A 440 7.44 -18.31 -23.34
N ALA A 441 7.89 -18.13 -22.10
CA ALA A 441 7.02 -17.84 -20.96
C ALA A 441 7.49 -16.56 -20.28
N ILE A 442 6.59 -15.60 -20.13
CA ILE A 442 6.91 -14.28 -19.56
C ILE A 442 6.02 -14.05 -18.34
N LEU A 443 6.67 -13.75 -17.22
CA LEU A 443 6.03 -13.37 -15.97
C LEU A 443 6.30 -11.88 -15.72
N GLY A 444 5.26 -11.08 -15.55
CA GLY A 444 5.37 -9.63 -15.37
C GLY A 444 4.47 -9.12 -14.26
N ALA A 445 5.00 -8.29 -13.37
CA ALA A 445 4.22 -7.57 -12.37
C ALA A 445 3.58 -6.33 -13.00
N GLU A 446 2.29 -6.11 -12.77
CA GLU A 446 1.58 -4.92 -13.28
C GLU A 446 2.10 -3.61 -12.66
N ASN A 447 2.54 -3.68 -11.40
CA ASN A 447 3.14 -2.55 -10.70
C ASN A 447 4.54 -2.95 -10.17
N PRO A 448 5.63 -2.39 -10.73
CA PRO A 448 7.00 -2.76 -10.34
C PRO A 448 7.40 -2.22 -8.95
N ASP A 449 6.81 -1.12 -8.50
CA ASP A 449 7.16 -0.48 -7.22
C ASP A 449 6.48 -1.19 -6.03
N GLU A 450 5.21 -1.57 -6.20
CA GLU A 450 4.41 -2.23 -5.17
C GLU A 450 3.67 -3.45 -5.76
N PRO A 451 4.38 -4.57 -6.02
CA PRO A 451 3.84 -5.71 -6.77
C PRO A 451 2.72 -6.47 -6.04
N TYR A 452 2.50 -6.20 -4.76
CA TYR A 452 1.45 -6.79 -3.94
C TYR A 452 0.12 -6.01 -3.98
N LEU A 453 0.09 -4.81 -4.60
CA LEU A 453 -1.15 -4.04 -4.80
C LEU A 453 -1.87 -4.41 -6.09
N ALA A 454 -1.15 -4.98 -7.05
CA ALA A 454 -1.64 -5.30 -8.38
C ALA A 454 -1.45 -6.79 -8.70
N GLY A 455 -1.94 -7.23 -9.85
CA GLY A 455 -1.82 -8.61 -10.30
C GLY A 455 -0.43 -8.94 -10.84
N ILE A 456 -0.16 -10.24 -10.92
CA ILE A 456 0.95 -10.78 -11.72
C ILE A 456 0.36 -11.31 -13.01
N SER A 457 0.82 -10.77 -14.13
CA SER A 457 0.48 -11.25 -15.47
C SER A 457 1.39 -12.41 -15.85
N TYR A 458 0.79 -13.53 -16.24
CA TYR A 458 1.50 -14.70 -16.75
C TYR A 458 1.06 -14.98 -18.18
N ASN A 459 1.98 -14.83 -19.12
CA ASN A 459 1.71 -14.96 -20.54
C ASN A 459 2.68 -15.96 -21.18
N CYS A 460 2.16 -16.79 -22.09
CA CYS A 460 2.94 -17.84 -22.74
C CYS A 460 2.76 -17.80 -24.26
N VAL A 461 3.83 -18.11 -24.98
CA VAL A 461 3.86 -18.26 -26.43
C VAL A 461 4.07 -19.74 -26.72
N ALA A 462 3.02 -20.40 -27.19
CA ALA A 462 3.09 -21.79 -27.65
C ALA A 462 3.85 -21.89 -28.99
N PRO A 463 4.52 -23.01 -29.28
CA PRO A 463 5.32 -23.18 -30.50
C PRO A 463 4.46 -22.99 -31.75
N GLY A 464 4.86 -22.04 -32.61
CA GLY A 464 4.17 -21.73 -33.86
C GLY A 464 2.95 -20.80 -33.73
N LYS A 465 2.62 -20.33 -32.53
CA LYS A 465 1.53 -19.38 -32.27
C LYS A 465 2.06 -17.98 -31.91
N ARG A 466 1.21 -16.97 -32.04
CA ARG A 466 1.49 -15.59 -31.60
C ARG A 466 1.29 -15.47 -30.09
N PHE A 467 1.75 -14.37 -29.52
CA PHE A 467 1.52 -14.02 -28.11
C PHE A 467 0.03 -14.01 -27.77
N MET A 468 -0.37 -14.79 -26.77
CA MET A 468 -1.76 -14.87 -26.27
C MET A 468 -1.78 -14.84 -24.74
N ALA A 469 -2.84 -14.23 -24.19
CA ALA A 469 -3.13 -14.28 -22.75
C ALA A 469 -3.53 -15.70 -22.33
N MET A 470 -3.32 -16.03 -21.05
CA MET A 470 -3.56 -17.38 -20.51
C MET A 470 -4.95 -17.93 -20.83
N ASP A 471 -5.99 -17.11 -20.72
CA ASP A 471 -7.38 -17.55 -20.93
C ASP A 471 -7.65 -18.12 -22.32
N ASN A 472 -6.89 -17.68 -23.33
CA ASN A 472 -7.05 -18.06 -24.72
C ASN A 472 -6.21 -19.28 -25.14
N LEU A 473 -5.45 -19.87 -24.22
CA LEU A 473 -4.66 -21.09 -24.49
C LEU A 473 -5.52 -22.36 -24.42
N SER A 474 -5.10 -23.39 -25.16
CA SER A 474 -5.71 -24.72 -25.09
C SER A 474 -5.54 -25.34 -23.70
N GLY A 475 -6.44 -26.25 -23.29
CA GLY A 475 -6.35 -26.93 -21.99
C GLY A 475 -5.02 -27.64 -21.75
N GLY A 476 -4.46 -28.29 -22.78
CA GLY A 476 -3.13 -28.90 -22.69
C GLY A 476 -1.99 -27.90 -22.58
N GLU A 477 -2.09 -26.75 -23.28
CA GLU A 477 -1.10 -25.67 -23.19
C GLU A 477 -1.12 -25.00 -21.81
N LYS A 478 -2.33 -24.76 -21.25
CA LYS A 478 -2.52 -24.28 -19.88
C LYS A 478 -1.90 -25.23 -18.86
N SER A 479 -2.06 -26.54 -19.05
CA SER A 479 -1.51 -27.57 -18.15
C SER A 479 0.03 -27.59 -18.18
N ILE A 480 0.65 -27.50 -19.37
CA ILE A 480 2.12 -27.41 -19.50
C ILE A 480 2.66 -26.12 -18.87
N ALA A 481 1.98 -25.00 -19.08
CA ALA A 481 2.40 -23.73 -18.50
C ALA A 481 2.25 -23.71 -16.97
N ALA A 482 1.17 -24.30 -16.44
CA ALA A 482 1.00 -24.48 -15.00
C ALA A 482 2.10 -25.36 -14.39
N LEU A 483 2.43 -26.49 -15.04
CA LEU A 483 3.54 -27.35 -14.63
C LEU A 483 4.88 -26.61 -14.65
N ALA A 484 5.13 -25.81 -15.70
CA ALA A 484 6.34 -24.99 -15.79
C ALA A 484 6.45 -24.00 -14.63
N LEU A 485 5.35 -23.34 -14.26
CA LEU A 485 5.30 -22.43 -13.11
C LEU A 485 5.56 -23.16 -11.78
N VAL A 486 4.97 -24.34 -11.58
CA VAL A 486 5.19 -25.17 -10.38
C VAL A 486 6.66 -25.55 -10.25
N PHE A 487 7.29 -26.03 -11.33
CA PHE A 487 8.72 -26.37 -11.31
C PHE A 487 9.61 -25.13 -11.15
N ALA A 488 9.22 -23.97 -11.67
CA ALA A 488 9.95 -22.72 -11.46
C ALA A 488 9.90 -22.27 -10.00
N ILE A 489 8.75 -22.38 -9.32
CA ILE A 489 8.62 -22.08 -7.89
C ILE A 489 9.43 -23.08 -7.05
N GLN A 490 9.35 -24.36 -7.39
CA GLN A 490 10.11 -25.43 -6.76
C GLN A 490 11.63 -25.20 -6.86
N SER A 491 12.11 -24.60 -7.96
CA SER A 491 13.53 -24.27 -8.11
C SER A 491 14.03 -23.23 -7.09
N PHE A 492 13.17 -22.30 -6.68
CA PHE A 492 13.52 -21.28 -5.68
C PHE A 492 13.50 -21.86 -4.27
N ARG A 493 12.52 -22.72 -3.98
CA ARG A 493 12.37 -23.38 -2.67
C ARG A 493 12.12 -24.88 -2.90
N PRO A 494 13.17 -25.71 -2.91
CA PRO A 494 13.02 -27.13 -3.20
C PRO A 494 12.25 -27.82 -2.07
N ALA A 495 11.05 -28.29 -2.36
CA ALA A 495 10.32 -29.25 -1.55
C ALA A 495 10.97 -30.65 -1.63
N PRO A 496 11.00 -31.42 -0.53
CA PRO A 496 11.61 -32.75 -0.50
C PRO A 496 10.89 -33.78 -1.39
N PHE A 497 9.57 -33.64 -1.55
CA PHE A 497 8.77 -34.47 -2.44
C PHE A 497 7.67 -33.64 -3.12
N LEU A 498 7.24 -34.09 -4.30
CA LEU A 498 6.14 -33.50 -5.06
C LEU A 498 5.12 -34.59 -5.42
N VAL A 499 3.84 -34.34 -5.15
CA VAL A 499 2.74 -35.23 -5.53
C VAL A 499 1.95 -34.58 -6.66
N MET A 500 1.76 -35.30 -7.76
CA MET A 500 0.98 -34.86 -8.92
C MET A 500 -0.14 -35.85 -9.17
N ASP A 501 -1.39 -35.38 -9.14
CA ASP A 501 -2.59 -36.19 -9.34
C ASP A 501 -3.27 -35.83 -10.66
N GLU A 502 -3.46 -36.81 -11.54
CA GLU A 502 -4.13 -36.69 -12.85
C GLU A 502 -3.70 -35.50 -13.73
N VAL A 503 -2.43 -35.11 -13.63
CA VAL A 503 -1.86 -33.97 -14.41
C VAL A 503 -1.83 -34.23 -15.92
N ASP A 504 -2.08 -35.46 -16.34
CA ASP A 504 -2.11 -35.96 -17.72
C ASP A 504 -3.50 -35.92 -18.37
N ALA A 505 -4.56 -35.61 -17.63
CA ALA A 505 -5.94 -35.63 -18.14
C ALA A 505 -6.15 -34.72 -19.37
N ALA A 506 -5.48 -33.57 -19.41
CA ALA A 506 -5.57 -32.59 -20.49
C ALA A 506 -4.35 -32.62 -21.46
N LEU A 507 -3.44 -33.59 -21.31
CA LEU A 507 -2.24 -33.68 -22.13
C LEU A 507 -2.37 -34.77 -23.21
N ASP A 508 -1.93 -34.45 -24.42
CA ASP A 508 -1.79 -35.43 -25.50
C ASP A 508 -0.58 -36.34 -25.26
N ASN A 509 -0.63 -37.57 -25.77
CA ASN A 509 0.43 -38.59 -25.66
C ASN A 509 1.83 -38.05 -26.06
N THR A 510 1.90 -37.18 -27.08
CA THR A 510 3.16 -36.56 -27.52
C THR A 510 3.75 -35.58 -26.51
N ASN A 511 2.91 -34.87 -25.77
CA ASN A 511 3.32 -33.92 -24.74
C ASN A 511 3.56 -34.65 -23.40
N ILE A 512 2.77 -35.68 -23.07
CA ILE A 512 3.01 -36.57 -21.93
C ILE A 512 4.44 -37.12 -21.99
N GLY A 513 4.86 -37.69 -23.12
CA GLY A 513 6.21 -38.23 -23.26
C GLY A 513 7.34 -37.20 -23.02
N LYS A 514 7.11 -35.92 -23.35
CA LYS A 514 8.08 -34.83 -23.07
C LYS A 514 8.11 -34.50 -21.58
N VAL A 515 6.94 -34.31 -20.96
CA VAL A 515 6.79 -34.02 -19.53
C VAL A 515 7.39 -35.15 -18.70
N THR A 516 7.08 -36.41 -18.99
CA THR A 516 7.61 -37.56 -18.26
C THR A 516 9.13 -37.67 -18.40
N SER A 517 9.70 -37.33 -19.56
CA SER A 517 11.16 -37.27 -19.72
C SER A 517 11.78 -36.22 -18.80
N TYR A 518 11.18 -35.03 -18.75
CA TYR A 518 11.64 -33.91 -17.92
C TYR A 518 11.55 -34.24 -16.43
N VAL A 519 10.40 -34.78 -16.00
CA VAL A 519 10.14 -35.21 -14.62
C VAL A 519 11.17 -36.26 -14.17
N ARG A 520 11.49 -37.25 -15.03
CA ARG A 520 12.50 -38.28 -14.73
C ARG A 520 13.90 -37.70 -14.57
N GLU A 521 14.29 -36.74 -15.42
CA GLU A 521 15.59 -36.06 -15.32
C GLU A 521 15.69 -35.26 -14.02
N LYS A 522 14.66 -34.47 -13.68
CA LYS A 522 14.64 -33.67 -12.44
C LYS A 522 14.52 -34.52 -11.17
N SER A 523 13.82 -35.64 -11.23
CA SER A 523 13.69 -36.59 -10.11
C SER A 523 15.04 -37.19 -9.70
N ARG A 524 15.94 -37.42 -10.67
CA ARG A 524 17.27 -38.00 -10.40
C ARG A 524 18.23 -37.02 -9.73
N GLU A 525 18.07 -35.73 -9.98
CA GLU A 525 19.03 -34.71 -9.53
C GLU A 525 18.62 -34.02 -8.23
N HIS A 526 17.32 -33.85 -7.96
CA HIS A 526 16.88 -32.81 -7.03
C HIS A 526 15.80 -33.20 -6.01
N PHE A 527 14.82 -34.05 -6.32
CA PHE A 527 13.69 -34.33 -5.40
C PHE A 527 12.88 -35.57 -5.80
N GLN A 528 12.10 -36.13 -4.85
CA GLN A 528 11.22 -37.27 -5.11
C GLN A 528 9.89 -36.82 -5.73
N ILE A 529 9.43 -37.53 -6.77
CA ILE A 529 8.17 -37.22 -7.45
C ILE A 529 7.25 -38.45 -7.40
N ILE A 530 6.04 -38.26 -6.89
CA ILE A 530 4.96 -39.26 -6.87
C ILE A 530 3.89 -38.79 -7.83
N VAL A 531 3.56 -39.61 -8.83
CA VAL A 531 2.55 -39.27 -9.82
C VAL A 531 1.46 -40.33 -9.84
N ILE A 532 0.21 -39.87 -9.83
CA ILE A 532 -0.99 -40.68 -10.01
C ILE A 532 -1.50 -40.37 -11.43
N SER A 533 -1.54 -41.39 -12.28
CA SER A 533 -1.89 -41.27 -13.69
C SER A 533 -2.43 -42.60 -14.21
N LEU A 534 -3.36 -42.53 -15.16
CA LEU A 534 -3.93 -43.68 -15.86
C LEU A 534 -3.29 -43.92 -17.23
N LYS A 535 -2.38 -43.03 -17.69
CA LYS A 535 -1.77 -43.10 -19.02
C LYS A 535 -0.49 -43.95 -19.01
N GLU A 536 -0.45 -44.96 -19.86
CA GLU A 536 0.68 -45.90 -19.98
C GLU A 536 2.03 -45.20 -20.21
N GLU A 537 2.03 -44.13 -21.02
CA GLU A 537 3.24 -43.38 -21.36
C GLU A 537 3.86 -42.65 -20.17
N PHE A 538 3.08 -42.36 -19.13
CA PHE A 538 3.56 -41.68 -17.94
C PHE A 538 4.22 -42.67 -16.96
N TYR A 539 3.48 -43.71 -16.57
CA TYR A 539 3.96 -44.66 -15.56
C TYR A 539 4.97 -45.69 -16.10
N SER A 540 5.02 -45.92 -17.42
CA SER A 540 6.04 -46.79 -18.05
C SER A 540 7.49 -46.32 -17.85
N ARG A 541 7.70 -45.05 -17.47
CA ARG A 541 9.03 -44.47 -17.24
C ARG A 541 9.37 -44.26 -15.76
N ALA A 542 8.50 -44.73 -14.87
CA ALA A 542 8.73 -44.65 -13.43
C ALA A 542 9.77 -45.69 -12.97
N ASP A 543 10.43 -45.42 -11.85
CA ASP A 543 11.37 -46.37 -11.23
C ASP A 543 10.61 -47.43 -10.38
N ALA A 544 9.46 -47.07 -9.82
CA ALA A 544 8.57 -47.97 -9.08
C ALA A 544 7.10 -47.64 -9.37
N LEU A 545 6.25 -48.68 -9.36
CA LEU A 545 4.80 -48.58 -9.52
C LEU A 545 4.09 -48.94 -8.22
N LEU A 546 3.06 -48.16 -7.89
CA LEU A 546 2.15 -48.41 -6.80
C LEU A 546 0.76 -48.68 -7.39
N GLY A 547 0.37 -49.94 -7.45
CA GLY A 547 -0.94 -50.36 -7.93
C GLY A 547 -1.95 -50.37 -6.78
N VAL A 548 -3.07 -49.69 -6.95
CA VAL A 548 -4.19 -49.74 -5.99
C VAL A 548 -5.31 -50.56 -6.61
N TYR A 549 -5.81 -51.55 -5.87
CA TYR A 549 -6.96 -52.35 -6.29
C TYR A 549 -7.99 -52.42 -5.16
N SER A 550 -9.26 -52.47 -5.54
CA SER A 550 -10.36 -52.72 -4.60
C SER A 550 -10.57 -54.22 -4.44
N GLU A 551 -10.71 -54.65 -3.20
CA GLU A 551 -11.08 -56.02 -2.86
C GLU A 551 -12.42 -55.94 -2.11
N PHE A 552 -13.36 -56.81 -2.51
CA PHE A 552 -14.70 -56.83 -1.96
C PHE A 552 -14.89 -58.14 -1.20
N ASP A 553 -15.09 -58.04 0.11
CA ASP A 553 -15.42 -59.18 0.98
C ASP A 553 -16.81 -58.94 1.60
N GLU A 554 -16.91 -58.19 2.70
CA GLU A 554 -18.18 -57.71 3.28
C GLU A 554 -18.38 -56.18 3.16
N CYS A 555 -17.29 -55.43 3.06
CA CYS A 555 -17.24 -53.99 2.76
C CYS A 555 -16.05 -53.70 1.82
N MET A 556 -16.10 -52.61 1.04
CA MET A 556 -15.01 -52.28 0.12
C MET A 556 -13.76 -51.78 0.86
N PHE A 557 -12.62 -52.43 0.63
CA PHE A 557 -11.32 -51.98 1.10
C PHE A 557 -10.33 -51.85 -0.07
N SER A 558 -9.55 -50.77 -0.06
CA SER A 558 -8.49 -50.53 -1.04
C SER A 558 -7.18 -51.13 -0.54
N ARG A 559 -6.57 -52.01 -1.32
CA ARG A 559 -5.23 -52.56 -1.06
C ARG A 559 -4.21 -52.03 -2.05
N LEU A 560 -2.95 -52.07 -1.63
CA LEU A 560 -1.82 -51.52 -2.36
C LEU A 560 -0.81 -52.63 -2.68
N LEU A 561 -0.39 -52.65 -3.93
CA LEU A 561 0.67 -53.52 -4.47
C LEU A 561 1.81 -52.63 -4.94
N THR A 562 3.04 -53.04 -4.63
CA THR A 562 4.25 -52.32 -5.05
C THR A 562 5.03 -53.16 -6.04
N LEU A 563 5.45 -52.58 -7.15
CA LEU A 563 6.30 -53.23 -8.15
C LEU A 563 7.51 -52.34 -8.44
N ASP A 564 8.71 -52.90 -8.26
CA ASP A 564 9.97 -52.23 -8.63
C ASP A 564 10.26 -52.45 -10.12
N LEU A 565 10.44 -51.36 -10.88
CA LEU A 565 10.74 -51.39 -12.31
C LEU A 565 12.23 -51.26 -12.62
N SER A 566 13.08 -50.99 -11.62
CA SER A 566 14.54 -50.92 -11.76
C SER A 566 15.17 -52.15 -12.46
N PRO A 567 14.68 -53.40 -12.26
CA PRO A 567 15.22 -54.59 -12.92
C PRO A 567 14.91 -54.67 -14.43
N TYR A 568 13.98 -53.85 -14.94
CA TYR A 568 13.51 -53.88 -16.32
C TYR A 568 13.95 -52.61 -17.07
N PRO A 569 15.22 -52.50 -17.48
CA PRO A 569 15.72 -51.30 -18.15
C PRO A 569 15.01 -51.08 -19.49
N MET A 570 14.47 -49.87 -19.66
CA MET A 570 13.88 -49.42 -20.92
C MET A 570 14.94 -49.48 -22.03
N LYS A 571 14.62 -50.14 -23.15
CA LYS A 571 15.42 -50.08 -24.39
C LYS A 571 15.34 -48.67 -24.96
N GLU A 572 16.18 -47.76 -24.48
CA GLU A 572 16.36 -46.45 -25.12
C GLU A 572 17.01 -46.69 -26.49
N GLY A 573 16.34 -46.21 -27.55
CA GLY A 573 16.72 -46.43 -28.94
C GLY A 573 18.16 -46.04 -29.23
N SER A 574 19.04 -47.03 -29.25
CA SER A 574 20.46 -46.96 -29.61
C SER A 574 20.70 -47.58 -31.00
N GLU A 575 19.72 -47.51 -31.91
CA GLU A 575 19.87 -48.02 -33.30
C GLU A 575 20.45 -46.99 -34.29
N LYS A 576 21.13 -45.92 -33.84
CA LYS A 576 21.73 -44.93 -34.76
C LYS A 576 23.23 -44.64 -34.60
N GLN A 577 23.97 -45.39 -33.77
CA GLN A 577 25.42 -45.17 -33.62
C GLN A 577 26.32 -46.37 -33.97
N SER A 578 25.77 -47.53 -34.36
CA SER A 578 26.56 -48.73 -34.67
C SER A 578 26.81 -49.01 -36.16
N GLU A 579 26.50 -48.09 -37.08
CA GLU A 579 26.79 -48.27 -38.54
C GLU A 579 27.95 -47.40 -39.07
N LYS A 580 28.76 -46.81 -38.19
CA LYS A 580 30.00 -46.11 -38.61
C LYS A 580 31.19 -46.54 -37.76
N LYS A 581 31.57 -47.80 -37.90
CA LYS A 581 32.93 -48.30 -37.60
C LYS A 581 33.05 -49.74 -38.12
N GLU A 582 33.15 -49.85 -39.43
CA GLU A 582 34.02 -50.82 -40.11
C GLU A 582 34.81 -50.09 -41.19
#